data_AF-A0A0D6MCN1-F1
#
_entry.id   AF-A0A0D6MCN1-F1
#
_cell.length_a   1.000
_cell.length_b   1.000
_cell.length_c   1.000
_cell.angle_alpha   90.00
_cell.angle_beta   90.00
_cell.angle_gamma   90.00
#
_symmetry.space_group_name_H-M   'P 1'
#
loop_
_entity.id
_entity.type
_entity.pdbx_description
1 polymer ?
#
loop_
_entity_poly.entity_id
_entity_poly.type
_entity_poly.pdbx_seq_one_letter_code
_entity_poly.pdbx_strand_id
1 'polypeptide(L)'
;MRTFLRAATLQQQYEHVFARDNKTRAFSVGQKYFAEFLKGEYSDENILFWQACEELKREKNAEKIEEKARIIYEDFISILSPKEVSLDSRVREIVNTNMSRPSSATFDEAQNQIYTLMQRDSYPSRIPERPWEELGPLAGL
;
A
#
# COMPACT_ATOMS: atom_id res chain seq x y z
N MET A 1 -8.95 -5.48 15.97
CA MET A 1 -8.09 -6.66 16.23
C MET A 1 -8.40 -7.89 15.38
N ARG A 2 -9.66 -8.20 15.02
CA ARG A 2 -10.00 -9.38 14.20
C ARG A 2 -9.55 -9.30 12.72
N THR A 3 -9.30 -8.11 12.18
CA THR A 3 -8.86 -7.89 10.79
C THR A 3 -7.37 -8.15 10.58
N PHE A 4 -6.53 -7.87 11.59
CA PHE A 4 -5.09 -8.09 11.55
C PHE A 4 -4.70 -9.57 11.47
N LEU A 5 -5.46 -10.45 12.14
CA LEU A 5 -5.22 -11.89 12.09
C LEU A 5 -5.53 -12.50 10.70
N ARG A 6 -6.46 -11.91 9.94
CA ARG A 6 -6.83 -12.40 8.59
C ARG A 6 -5.81 -12.04 7.51
N ALA A 7 -5.20 -10.85 7.60
CA ALA A 7 -4.15 -10.45 6.66
C ALA A 7 -2.91 -11.36 6.78
N ALA A 8 -2.50 -11.68 8.01
CA ALA A 8 -1.38 -12.59 8.25
C ALA A 8 -1.67 -14.04 7.80
N THR A 9 -2.90 -14.54 7.96
CA THR A 9 -3.27 -15.89 7.47
C THR A 9 -3.36 -15.96 5.95
N LEU A 10 -3.78 -14.89 5.28
CA LEU A 10 -3.80 -14.81 3.82
C LEU A 10 -2.39 -14.77 3.23
N GLN A 11 -1.45 -14.08 3.87
CA GLN A 11 -0.02 -14.10 3.48
C GLN A 11 0.54 -15.53 3.50
N GLN A 12 0.24 -16.29 4.57
CA GLN A 12 0.68 -17.68 4.75
C GLN A 12 0.00 -18.66 3.78
N GLN A 13 -1.26 -18.42 3.40
CA GLN A 13 -1.94 -19.24 2.37
C GLN A 13 -1.42 -18.96 0.96
N TYR A 14 -0.94 -17.76 0.66
CA TYR A 14 -0.48 -17.36 -0.68
C TYR A 14 0.86 -18.01 -1.06
N GLU A 15 1.80 -18.12 -0.12
CA GLU A 15 3.08 -18.81 -0.33
C GLU A 15 2.89 -20.28 -0.74
N HIS A 16 1.82 -20.91 -0.26
CA HIS A 16 1.50 -22.31 -0.52
C HIS A 16 0.85 -22.56 -1.90
N VAL A 17 0.21 -21.54 -2.48
CA VAL A 17 -0.44 -21.60 -3.80
C VAL A 17 0.57 -21.30 -4.91
N PHE A 18 1.50 -20.36 -4.69
CA PHE A 18 2.55 -20.01 -5.66
C PHE A 18 3.56 -21.12 -5.93
N ALA A 19 3.71 -22.08 -5.01
CA ALA A 19 4.64 -23.20 -5.16
C ALA A 19 4.14 -24.30 -6.12
N ARG A 20 2.87 -24.29 -6.55
CA ARG A 20 2.26 -25.42 -7.28
C ARG A 20 2.17 -25.27 -8.80
N ASP A 21 2.02 -24.06 -9.34
CA ASP A 21 1.68 -23.90 -10.76
C ASP A 21 2.76 -23.17 -11.56
N ASN A 22 3.95 -23.77 -11.63
CA ASN A 22 4.98 -23.40 -12.59
C ASN A 22 4.78 -24.14 -13.91
N LYS A 23 3.78 -23.73 -14.70
CA LYS A 23 3.71 -24.09 -16.13
C LYS A 23 2.73 -23.18 -16.87
N THR A 24 3.25 -22.17 -17.59
CA THR A 24 3.16 -22.07 -19.06
C THR A 24 3.65 -20.69 -19.52
N ARG A 25 4.63 -20.75 -20.43
CA ARG A 25 5.33 -19.68 -21.14
C ARG A 25 4.37 -18.78 -21.93
N ALA A 26 4.41 -17.47 -21.68
CA ALA A 26 4.14 -16.34 -22.62
C ALA A 26 3.75 -15.03 -21.90
N PHE A 27 3.75 -14.97 -20.57
CA PHE A 27 3.32 -13.79 -19.79
C PHE A 27 4.45 -13.15 -18.96
N SER A 28 5.71 -13.58 -19.14
CA SER A 28 6.78 -13.42 -18.15
C SER A 28 7.33 -12.01 -17.93
N VAL A 29 7.13 -11.06 -18.85
CA VAL A 29 7.57 -9.66 -18.64
C VAL A 29 6.44 -8.85 -18.01
N GLY A 30 5.22 -8.92 -18.57
CA GLY A 30 4.05 -8.24 -18.02
C GLY A 30 3.65 -8.73 -16.63
N GLN A 31 3.72 -10.04 -16.35
CA GLN A 31 3.46 -10.56 -14.99
C GLN A 31 4.61 -10.27 -14.02
N LYS A 32 5.88 -10.19 -14.46
CA LYS A 32 6.96 -9.75 -13.56
C LYS A 32 6.82 -8.28 -13.24
N TYR A 33 6.58 -7.42 -14.23
CA TYR A 33 6.28 -6.02 -13.99
C TYR A 33 5.03 -5.84 -13.16
N PHE A 34 3.98 -6.63 -13.37
CA PHE A 34 2.74 -6.53 -12.58
C PHE A 34 2.91 -7.11 -11.18
N ALA A 35 3.70 -8.17 -10.99
CA ALA A 35 4.03 -8.71 -9.68
C ALA A 35 5.11 -7.90 -8.94
N GLU A 36 5.97 -7.15 -9.64
CA GLU A 36 6.90 -6.16 -9.08
C GLU A 36 6.21 -4.82 -8.83
N PHE A 37 5.24 -4.42 -9.65
CA PHE A 37 4.33 -3.30 -9.41
C PHE A 37 3.46 -3.59 -8.19
N LEU A 38 2.87 -4.79 -8.13
CA LEU A 38 2.17 -5.25 -6.93
C LEU A 38 3.15 -5.42 -5.77
N LYS A 39 4.33 -6.05 -5.90
CA LYS A 39 5.31 -6.10 -4.79
C LYS A 39 5.81 -4.73 -4.33
N GLY A 40 5.85 -3.74 -5.22
CA GLY A 40 6.18 -2.35 -4.91
C GLY A 40 5.01 -1.56 -4.34
N GLU A 41 3.76 -2.01 -4.55
CA GLU A 41 2.56 -1.55 -3.84
C GLU A 41 2.34 -2.31 -2.51
N TYR A 42 3.08 -3.41 -2.25
CA TYR A 42 2.95 -4.20 -1.03
C TYR A 42 3.87 -3.65 0.05
N SER A 43 3.22 -3.36 1.18
CA SER A 43 3.11 -2.01 1.74
C SER A 43 3.87 -1.88 3.06
N ASP A 44 5.08 -2.42 3.16
CA ASP A 44 5.86 -2.34 4.41
C ASP A 44 6.05 -0.87 4.79
N GLU A 45 6.42 -0.01 3.85
CA GLU A 45 6.54 1.43 4.02
C GLU A 45 5.20 2.10 4.37
N ASN A 46 4.08 1.66 3.79
CA ASN A 46 2.76 2.22 4.07
C ASN A 46 2.26 1.88 5.49
N ILE A 47 2.50 0.64 5.96
CA ILE A 47 2.19 0.23 7.33
C ILE A 47 3.11 0.96 8.31
N LEU A 48 4.42 1.02 8.02
CA LEU A 48 5.40 1.71 8.86
C LEU A 48 5.09 3.20 8.98
N PHE A 49 4.76 3.86 7.87
CA PHE A 49 4.31 5.26 7.86
C PHE A 49 3.05 5.44 8.70
N TRP A 50 2.05 4.56 8.52
CA TRP A 50 0.82 4.63 9.30
C TRP A 50 1.08 4.48 10.81
N GLN A 51 1.95 3.55 11.20
CA GLN A 51 2.36 3.35 12.60
C GLN A 51 3.10 4.58 13.17
N ALA A 52 4.01 5.17 12.39
CA ALA A 52 4.75 6.35 12.81
C ALA A 52 3.81 7.57 13.01
N CYS A 53 2.81 7.73 12.14
CA CYS A 53 1.75 8.73 12.32
C CYS A 53 0.94 8.50 13.60
N GLU A 54 0.56 7.25 13.91
CA GLU A 54 -0.11 6.92 15.18
C GLU A 54 0.76 7.21 16.41
N GLU A 55 2.07 7.00 16.32
CA GLU A 55 3.01 7.34 17.39
C GLU A 55 3.14 8.86 17.60
N LEU A 56 3.19 9.63 16.51
CA LEU A 56 3.20 11.08 16.56
C LEU A 56 1.93 11.63 17.23
N LYS A 57 0.76 11.05 16.91
CA LYS A 57 -0.53 11.43 17.49
C LYS A 57 -0.62 11.29 19.00
N ARG A 58 0.12 10.32 19.56
CA ARG A 58 0.16 10.08 21.02
C ARG A 58 1.14 11.00 21.73
N GLU A 59 2.03 11.68 21.02
CA GLU A 59 2.99 12.61 21.59
C GLU A 59 2.30 13.91 22.01
N LYS A 60 2.72 14.44 23.16
CA LYS A 60 2.19 15.71 23.72
C LYS A 60 3.29 16.75 23.89
N ASN A 61 4.55 16.34 23.90
CA ASN A 61 5.68 17.25 23.99
C ASN A 61 5.94 17.87 22.61
N ALA A 62 5.90 19.19 22.52
CA ALA A 62 6.05 19.94 21.27
C ALA A 62 7.41 19.71 20.57
N GLU A 63 8.50 19.67 21.34
CA GLU A 63 9.84 19.41 20.78
C GLU A 63 9.93 18.00 20.19
N LYS A 64 9.37 17.00 20.88
CA LYS A 64 9.31 15.63 20.37
C LYS A 64 8.40 15.48 19.16
N ILE A 65 7.31 16.26 19.08
CA ILE A 65 6.43 16.29 17.90
C ILE A 65 7.22 16.80 16.70
N GLU A 66 7.95 17.90 16.87
CA GLU A 66 8.75 18.48 15.80
C GLU A 66 9.85 17.52 15.32
N GLU A 67 10.58 16.90 16.24
CA GLU A 67 11.61 15.91 15.94
C GLU A 67 11.03 14.71 15.18
N LYS A 68 9.97 14.09 15.71
CA LYS A 68 9.30 12.94 15.06
C LYS A 68 8.72 13.32 13.71
N ALA A 69 8.14 14.50 13.57
CA ALA A 69 7.57 14.94 12.31
C ALA A 69 8.65 15.11 11.23
N ARG A 70 9.83 15.63 11.58
CA ARG A 70 10.96 15.67 10.65
C ARG A 70 11.40 14.28 10.22
N ILE A 71 11.53 13.35 11.17
CA ILE A 71 11.92 11.96 10.87
C ILE A 71 10.90 11.31 9.92
N ILE A 72 9.60 11.42 10.23
CA ILE A 72 8.54 10.88 9.36
C ILE A 72 8.59 11.50 7.97
N TYR A 73 8.83 12.81 7.88
CA TYR A 73 8.94 13.48 6.60
C TYR A 73 10.14 12.98 5.79
N GLU A 74 11.32 12.90 6.40
CA GLU A 74 12.55 12.46 5.74
C GLU A 74 12.47 10.99 5.31
N ASP A 75 11.88 10.12 6.14
CA ASP A 75 11.78 8.70 5.87
C ASP A 75 10.65 8.35 4.89
N PHE A 76 9.50 9.02 4.92
CA PHE A 76 8.32 8.56 4.17
C PHE A 76 7.78 9.56 3.16
N ILE A 77 8.06 10.87 3.29
CA ILE A 77 7.49 11.90 2.41
C ILE A 77 8.53 12.39 1.39
N SER A 78 9.81 12.41 1.75
CA SER A 78 10.88 12.87 0.87
C SER A 78 10.96 12.04 -0.41
N ILE A 79 10.99 12.71 -1.57
CA ILE A 79 11.18 12.07 -2.90
C ILE A 79 12.53 11.37 -3.06
N LEU A 80 13.45 11.61 -2.12
CA LEU A 80 14.77 11.00 -2.10
C LEU A 80 14.81 9.78 -1.18
N SER A 81 13.74 9.51 -0.43
CA SER A 81 13.70 8.40 0.50
C SER A 81 13.47 7.07 -0.23
N PRO A 82 14.21 6.01 0.11
CA PRO A 82 13.92 4.67 -0.38
C PRO A 82 12.63 4.07 0.20
N LYS A 83 12.02 4.70 1.22
CA LYS A 83 10.75 4.29 1.86
C LYS A 83 9.62 5.28 1.57
N GLU A 84 9.76 6.07 0.50
CA GLU A 84 8.75 7.05 0.11
C GLU A 84 7.38 6.39 -0.09
N VAL A 85 6.35 6.93 0.56
CA VAL A 85 4.97 6.49 0.37
C VAL A 85 4.32 7.24 -0.78
N SER A 86 3.51 6.52 -1.56
CA SER A 86 2.80 7.10 -2.70
C SER A 86 1.67 8.02 -2.23
N LEU A 87 1.84 9.34 -2.42
CA LEU A 87 0.86 10.37 -2.05
C LEU A 87 0.42 11.18 -3.26
N ASP A 88 -0.83 11.63 -3.23
CA ASP A 88 -1.35 12.57 -4.23
C ASP A 88 -0.63 13.92 -4.07
N SER A 89 -0.38 14.63 -5.18
CA SER A 89 0.32 15.93 -5.16
C SER A 89 -0.32 16.93 -4.21
N ARG A 90 -1.67 16.97 -4.16
CA ARG A 90 -2.43 17.82 -3.21
C ARG A 90 -2.10 17.50 -1.76
N VAL A 91 -2.06 16.21 -1.42
CA VAL A 91 -1.82 15.74 -0.04
C VAL A 91 -0.38 16.06 0.37
N ARG A 92 0.57 15.90 -0.55
CA ARG A 92 1.96 16.29 -0.35
C ARG A 92 2.13 17.78 -0.09
N GLU A 93 1.44 18.64 -0.84
CA GLU A 93 1.46 20.09 -0.61
C GLU A 93 0.92 20.47 0.78
N ILE A 94 -0.14 19.80 1.25
CA ILE A 94 -0.69 20.00 2.59
C ILE A 94 0.35 19.62 3.65
N VAL A 95 0.99 18.46 3.52
CA VAL A 95 2.06 18.03 4.45
C VAL A 95 3.20 19.04 4.45
N ASN A 96 3.67 19.49 3.28
CA ASN A 96 4.74 20.49 3.17
C ASN A 96 4.39 21.81 3.86
N THR A 97 3.13 22.23 3.76
CA THR A 97 2.63 23.43 4.43
C THR A 97 2.59 23.22 5.95
N ASN A 98 2.09 22.08 6.42
CA ASN A 98 2.01 21.75 7.83
C ASN A 98 3.38 21.61 8.49
N MET A 99 4.41 21.18 7.73
CA MET A 99 5.78 21.08 8.20
C MET A 99 6.42 22.42 8.58
N SER A 100 5.82 23.57 8.19
CA SER A 100 6.25 24.88 8.69
C SER A 100 6.03 25.06 10.19
N ARG A 101 5.01 24.39 10.75
CA ARG A 101 4.74 24.34 12.19
C ARG A 101 4.14 22.98 12.56
N PRO A 102 4.98 21.95 12.73
CA PRO A 102 4.52 20.59 12.94
C PRO A 102 3.63 20.45 14.19
N SER A 103 2.60 19.64 14.04
CA SER A 103 1.70 19.22 15.11
C SER A 103 1.46 17.71 15.06
N SER A 104 0.78 17.16 16.07
CA SER A 104 0.37 15.75 16.08
C SER A 104 -0.56 15.37 14.91
N ALA A 105 -1.17 16.35 14.23
CA ALA A 105 -2.08 16.18 13.09
C ALA A 105 -1.40 16.47 11.73
N THR A 106 -0.09 16.70 11.69
CA THR A 106 0.66 17.10 10.47
C THR A 106 0.39 16.18 9.28
N PHE A 107 0.27 14.88 9.54
CA PHE A 107 0.17 13.83 8.53
C PHE A 107 -1.24 13.23 8.42
N ASP A 108 -2.27 13.81 9.00
CA ASP A 108 -3.62 13.22 9.04
C ASP A 108 -4.17 12.89 7.65
N GLU A 109 -4.07 13.84 6.72
CA GLU A 109 -4.55 13.66 5.35
C GLU A 109 -3.74 12.58 4.61
N ALA A 110 -2.42 12.57 4.80
CA ALA A 110 -1.53 11.57 4.21
C ALA A 110 -1.81 10.17 4.78
N GLN A 111 -1.97 10.05 6.09
CA GLN A 111 -2.27 8.80 6.76
C GLN A 111 -3.62 8.23 6.30
N ASN A 112 -4.64 9.07 6.12
CA ASN A 112 -5.95 8.65 5.59
C ASN A 112 -5.86 8.14 4.14
N GLN A 113 -5.07 8.81 3.30
CA GLN A 113 -4.83 8.37 1.94
C GLN A 113 -4.16 7.00 1.91
N ILE A 114 -3.06 6.83 2.65
CA ILE A 114 -2.33 5.56 2.73
C ILE A 114 -3.19 4.46 3.33
N TYR A 115 -4.03 4.76 4.32
CA TYR A 115 -4.99 3.80 4.85
C TYR A 115 -6.01 3.35 3.80
N THR A 116 -6.54 4.27 3.00
CA THR A 116 -7.47 3.96 1.91
C THR A 116 -6.80 3.14 0.80
N LEU A 117 -5.54 3.45 0.48
CA LEU A 117 -4.70 2.69 -0.45
C LEU A 117 -4.57 1.24 0.04
N MET A 118 -4.10 1.04 1.27
CA MET A 118 -3.96 -0.30 1.87
C MET A 118 -5.27 -1.08 1.90
N GLN A 119 -6.41 -0.42 2.15
CA GLN A 119 -7.72 -1.05 2.09
C GLN A 119 -8.09 -1.50 0.68
N ARG A 120 -7.91 -0.65 -0.33
CA ARG A 120 -8.23 -0.98 -1.71
C ARG A 120 -7.38 -2.14 -2.24
N ASP A 121 -6.11 -2.19 -1.85
CA ASP A 121 -5.18 -3.20 -2.32
C ASP A 121 -5.35 -4.54 -1.57
N SER A 122 -5.90 -4.50 -0.35
CA SER A 122 -6.29 -5.69 0.43
C SER A 122 -7.59 -6.34 -0.05
N TYR A 123 -8.41 -5.66 -0.86
CA TYR A 123 -9.66 -6.19 -1.41
C TYR A 123 -9.58 -6.26 -2.93
N PRO A 124 -9.30 -7.44 -3.53
CA PRO A 124 -9.32 -7.57 -4.97
C PRO A 124 -10.77 -7.48 -5.47
N SER A 125 -11.23 -6.27 -5.78
CA SER A 125 -12.37 -6.05 -6.68
C SER A 125 -11.92 -6.37 -8.10
N ARG A 126 -11.70 -7.65 -8.38
CA ARG A 126 -11.54 -8.20 -9.72
C ARG A 126 -12.43 -9.43 -9.87
N ILE A 127 -13.71 -9.17 -10.11
CA ILE A 127 -14.41 -9.97 -11.10
C ILE A 127 -14.67 -9.02 -12.27
N PRO A 128 -13.91 -9.10 -13.37
CA PRO A 128 -14.48 -8.72 -14.65
C PRO A 128 -15.62 -9.72 -14.87
N GLU A 129 -16.86 -9.32 -14.57
CA GLU A 129 -18.02 -10.00 -15.13
C GLU A 129 -17.97 -9.78 -16.63
N ARG A 130 -17.33 -10.70 -17.36
CA ARG A 130 -17.77 -10.98 -18.72
C ARG A 130 -17.95 -12.49 -18.91
N PRO A 131 -19.08 -12.87 -19.53
CA PRO A 131 -19.52 -14.26 -19.57
C PRO A 131 -18.68 -15.03 -20.58
N TRP A 132 -18.61 -16.33 -20.37
CA TRP A 132 -17.99 -17.38 -21.17
C TRP A 132 -18.56 -17.55 -22.61
N GLU A 133 -19.05 -16.51 -23.27
CA GLU A 133 -19.72 -16.60 -24.58
C GLU A 133 -18.81 -16.45 -25.82
N GLU A 134 -17.49 -16.59 -25.69
CA GLU A 134 -16.57 -16.65 -26.84
C GLU A 134 -15.81 -17.99 -26.95
N LEU A 135 -16.43 -19.09 -26.53
CA LEU A 135 -16.03 -20.44 -26.95
C LEU A 135 -17.18 -21.03 -27.76
N GLY A 136 -17.11 -20.90 -29.08
CA GLY A 136 -18.09 -21.44 -30.01
C GLY A 136 -18.26 -22.97 -29.90
N PRO A 137 -19.33 -23.54 -30.48
CA PRO A 137 -19.47 -24.98 -30.58
C PRO A 137 -18.52 -25.53 -31.65
N LEU A 138 -17.30 -25.88 -31.25
CA LEU A 138 -16.52 -26.95 -31.87
C LEU A 138 -16.66 -28.24 -31.04
N ALA A 139 -17.90 -28.69 -30.86
CA ALA A 139 -18.20 -30.03 -30.36
C ALA A 139 -19.47 -30.54 -31.05
N GLY A 140 -19.29 -31.44 -32.03
CA GLY A 140 -20.40 -32.19 -32.65
C GLY A 140 -20.25 -32.39 -34.16
N LEU A 141 -19.23 -33.13 -34.57
CA LEU A 141 -19.44 -34.20 -35.57
C LEU A 141 -20.05 -35.40 -34.84
#